data_AF-A0A2T4VCT1-F1
#
_entry.id   AF-A0A2T4VCT1-F1
#
_cell.length_a   1.000
_cell.length_b   1.000
_cell.length_c   1.000
_cell.angle_alpha   90.00
_cell.angle_beta   90.00
_cell.angle_gamma   90.00
#
_symmetry.space_group_name_H-M   'P 1'
#
loop_
_entity.id
_entity.type
_entity.pdbx_description
1 polymer ?
#
loop_
_entity_poly.entity_id
_entity_poly.type
_entity_poly.pdbx_seq_one_letter_code
_entity_poly.pdbx_strand_id
1 'polypeptide(L)'
;MTENMKGLLLDDRWAPITSEMGFLETSAEHAARAFAAWHAGLMAPRGIAVEMRPVSGTLEQALSSLLPLTSPEARRDLFIPTRSAWTAYVENGWGGTDAASPMRYMARTLGCRSMRVVAVPHTLRKDTGRYGAMMLEVYGPHQTAWLNCVRVVSAANDGGPWVFDQFGEPFPFEKLEQYQARRVRDRFTFDMLKEYLRHLGLSPFEEDFYLPEGAPAWLVEKTGPVLPSHKEYTLAQAREQL
;
A
#
# COMPACT_ATOMS: atom_id res chain seq x y z
N MET A 1 16.31 -21.90 -2.88
CA MET A 1 14.97 -22.04 -2.27
C MET A 1 14.14 -20.82 -2.64
N THR A 2 13.18 -21.05 -3.53
CA THR A 2 12.20 -20.13 -4.11
C THR A 2 10.98 -19.96 -3.19
N GLU A 3 11.17 -20.13 -1.87
CA GLU A 3 10.11 -20.09 -0.85
C GLU A 3 9.59 -18.67 -0.57
N ASN A 4 10.29 -17.62 -1.03
CA ASN A 4 10.06 -16.25 -0.59
C ASN A 4 8.87 -15.51 -1.25
N MET A 5 8.12 -16.11 -2.19
CA MET A 5 6.99 -15.45 -2.87
C MET A 5 5.63 -16.08 -2.56
N LYS A 6 5.60 -17.30 -1.99
CA LYS A 6 4.35 -17.99 -1.73
C LYS A 6 3.55 -17.30 -0.63
N GLY A 7 2.28 -17.04 -0.91
CA GLY A 7 1.37 -16.41 0.04
C GLY A 7 1.37 -14.89 0.03
N LEU A 8 2.10 -14.23 -0.88
CA LEU A 8 1.86 -12.83 -1.24
C LEU A 8 0.67 -12.76 -2.21
N LEU A 9 0.03 -11.59 -2.28
CA LEU A 9 -1.12 -11.38 -3.16
C LEU A 9 -0.74 -11.69 -4.62
N LEU A 10 -1.52 -12.56 -5.26
CA LEU A 10 -1.33 -12.99 -6.66
C LEU A 10 0.09 -13.50 -6.95
N ASP A 11 0.69 -14.21 -5.97
CA ASP A 11 2.07 -14.70 -6.01
C ASP A 11 3.08 -13.60 -6.38
N ASP A 12 2.82 -12.37 -5.93
CA ASP A 12 3.71 -11.21 -6.13
C ASP A 12 3.94 -10.84 -7.62
N ARG A 13 3.09 -11.34 -8.54
CA ARG A 13 3.15 -11.03 -9.99
C ARG A 13 2.88 -9.55 -10.29
N TRP A 14 2.15 -8.87 -9.40
CA TRP A 14 1.78 -7.47 -9.53
C TRP A 14 2.73 -6.50 -8.81
N ALA A 15 3.84 -6.98 -8.23
CA ALA A 15 4.88 -6.09 -7.75
C ALA A 15 5.43 -5.20 -8.89
N PRO A 16 5.71 -3.91 -8.63
CA PRO A 16 5.75 -3.31 -7.29
C PRO A 16 4.43 -2.72 -6.78
N ILE A 17 3.34 -2.76 -7.56
CA ILE A 17 2.03 -2.18 -7.18
C ILE A 17 1.53 -2.73 -5.84
N THR A 18 1.66 -4.05 -5.62
CA THR A 18 1.16 -4.76 -4.43
C THR A 18 2.22 -4.97 -3.35
N SER A 19 3.44 -4.44 -3.52
CA SER A 19 4.52 -4.52 -2.52
C SER A 19 4.18 -3.72 -1.26
N GLU A 20 3.47 -2.62 -1.46
CA GLU A 20 2.94 -1.72 -0.44
C GLU A 20 1.47 -1.45 -0.75
N MET A 21 0.62 -1.44 0.26
CA MET A 21 -0.81 -1.17 0.15
C MET A 21 -1.27 -0.26 1.27
N GLY A 22 -2.17 0.66 0.94
CA GLY A 22 -2.92 1.44 1.92
C GLY A 22 -4.24 0.76 2.26
N PHE A 23 -4.77 1.00 3.46
CA PHE A 23 -6.13 0.62 3.83
C PHE A 23 -6.85 1.76 4.56
N LEU A 24 -8.12 1.99 4.25
CA LEU A 24 -8.98 2.99 4.89
C LEU A 24 -10.24 2.32 5.44
N GLU A 25 -10.61 2.60 6.69
CA GLU A 25 -11.81 2.03 7.32
C GLU A 25 -13.07 2.79 6.89
N THR A 26 -13.36 2.77 5.59
CA THR A 26 -14.55 3.37 4.98
C THR A 26 -14.87 2.66 3.66
N SER A 27 -15.97 3.05 3.00
CA SER A 27 -16.32 2.49 1.69
C SER A 27 -15.41 3.01 0.58
N ALA A 28 -15.20 2.17 -0.46
CA ALA A 28 -14.26 2.48 -1.54
C ALA A 28 -14.66 3.73 -2.32
N GLU A 29 -15.97 3.91 -2.54
CA GLU A 29 -16.49 5.11 -3.18
C GLU A 29 -16.24 6.36 -2.34
N HIS A 30 -16.47 6.30 -1.03
CA HIS A 30 -16.27 7.44 -0.15
C HIS A 30 -14.79 7.84 -0.07
N ALA A 31 -13.90 6.85 0.06
CA ALA A 31 -12.46 7.05 0.03
C ALA A 31 -11.99 7.68 -1.29
N ALA A 32 -12.37 7.10 -2.43
CA ALA A 32 -12.00 7.61 -3.75
C ALA A 32 -12.52 9.02 -4.01
N ARG A 33 -13.76 9.31 -3.61
CA ARG A 33 -14.38 10.63 -3.76
C ARG A 33 -13.64 11.70 -2.96
N ALA A 34 -13.33 11.41 -1.71
CA ALA A 34 -12.59 12.34 -0.86
C ALA A 34 -11.15 12.54 -1.36
N PHE A 35 -10.49 11.48 -1.82
CA PHE A 35 -9.16 11.55 -2.41
C PHE A 35 -9.15 12.37 -3.72
N ALA A 36 -10.12 12.12 -4.61
CA ALA A 36 -10.26 12.87 -5.85
C ALA A 36 -10.50 14.36 -5.59
N ALA A 37 -11.36 14.71 -4.61
CA ALA A 37 -11.59 16.11 -4.23
C ALA A 37 -10.32 16.79 -3.69
N TRP A 38 -9.57 16.09 -2.84
CA TRP A 38 -8.29 16.58 -2.32
C TRP A 38 -7.28 16.81 -3.45
N HIS A 39 -7.08 15.81 -4.32
CA HIS A 39 -6.16 15.92 -5.43
C HIS A 39 -6.59 16.96 -6.47
N ALA A 40 -7.89 17.11 -6.75
CA ALA A 40 -8.39 18.15 -7.64
C ALA A 40 -7.96 19.55 -7.16
N GLY A 41 -8.06 19.82 -5.86
CA GLY A 41 -7.59 21.08 -5.28
C GLY A 41 -6.08 21.31 -5.41
N LEU A 42 -5.28 20.26 -5.18
CA LEU A 42 -3.81 20.34 -5.32
C LEU A 42 -3.35 20.48 -6.78
N MET A 43 -4.08 19.86 -7.71
CA MET A 43 -3.68 19.71 -9.11
C MET A 43 -4.23 20.82 -10.01
N ALA A 44 -5.31 21.49 -9.62
CA ALA A 44 -5.92 22.57 -10.39
C ALA A 44 -4.94 23.70 -10.78
N PRO A 45 -4.04 24.20 -9.90
CA PRO A 45 -3.05 25.22 -10.27
C PRO A 45 -2.06 24.78 -11.35
N ARG A 46 -1.91 23.46 -11.56
CA ARG A 46 -1.04 22.87 -12.58
C ARG A 46 -1.78 22.55 -13.87
N GLY A 47 -3.07 22.89 -13.98
CA GLY A 47 -3.91 22.56 -15.13
C GLY A 47 -4.17 21.05 -15.27
N ILE A 48 -4.07 20.30 -14.18
CA ILE A 48 -4.29 18.85 -14.16
C ILE A 48 -5.71 18.60 -13.60
N ALA A 49 -6.55 17.98 -14.41
CA ALA A 49 -7.87 17.50 -14.03
C ALA A 49 -7.76 16.18 -13.27
N VAL A 50 -8.71 15.96 -12.35
CA VAL A 50 -8.81 14.73 -11.56
C VAL A 50 -10.21 14.18 -11.72
N GLU A 51 -10.32 12.96 -12.22
CA GLU A 51 -11.58 12.29 -12.48
C GLU A 51 -11.66 10.98 -11.70
N MET A 52 -12.88 10.58 -11.36
CA MET A 52 -13.16 9.34 -10.64
C MET A 52 -14.15 8.51 -11.45
N ARG A 53 -13.86 7.23 -11.64
CA ARG A 53 -14.75 6.30 -12.35
C ARG A 53 -14.73 4.90 -11.73
N PRO A 54 -15.85 4.16 -11.78
CA PRO A 54 -15.87 2.78 -11.32
C PRO A 54 -15.06 1.88 -12.27
N VAL A 55 -14.47 0.83 -11.70
CA VAL A 55 -13.79 -0.26 -12.40
C VAL A 55 -14.39 -1.57 -11.91
N SER A 56 -14.96 -2.34 -12.84
CA SER A 56 -15.56 -3.64 -12.57
C SER A 56 -14.69 -4.75 -13.17
N GLY A 57 -14.82 -5.97 -12.65
CA GLY A 57 -14.07 -7.12 -13.11
C GLY A 57 -13.38 -7.85 -11.97
N THR A 58 -12.42 -8.71 -12.32
CA THR A 58 -11.55 -9.40 -11.36
C THR A 58 -10.54 -8.43 -10.74
N LEU A 59 -9.86 -8.86 -9.67
CA LEU A 59 -8.79 -8.09 -9.05
C LEU A 59 -7.68 -7.75 -10.05
N GLU A 60 -7.26 -8.72 -10.87
CA GLU A 60 -6.25 -8.49 -11.92
C GLU A 60 -6.72 -7.48 -12.98
N GLN A 61 -8.01 -7.47 -13.34
CA GLN A 61 -8.56 -6.47 -14.25
C GLN A 61 -8.59 -5.08 -13.61
N ALA A 62 -8.92 -4.98 -12.33
CA ALA A 62 -8.87 -3.73 -11.59
C ALA A 62 -7.43 -3.20 -11.50
N LEU A 63 -6.46 -4.04 -11.11
CA LEU A 63 -5.05 -3.67 -11.06
C LEU A 63 -4.49 -3.29 -12.45
N SER A 64 -4.96 -3.93 -13.52
CA SER A 64 -4.58 -3.57 -14.89
C SER A 64 -4.94 -2.12 -15.26
N SER A 65 -5.97 -1.55 -14.63
CA SER A 65 -6.38 -0.15 -14.86
C SER A 65 -5.34 0.88 -14.39
N LEU A 66 -4.39 0.47 -13.55
CA LEU A 66 -3.26 1.31 -13.14
C LEU A 66 -2.20 1.45 -14.24
N LEU A 67 -2.14 0.52 -15.22
CA LEU A 67 -1.07 0.51 -16.22
C LEU A 67 -1.29 1.55 -17.34
N PRO A 68 -0.21 2.17 -17.87
CA PRO A 68 1.19 1.98 -17.49
C PRO A 68 1.57 2.60 -16.14
N LEU A 69 2.67 2.13 -15.56
CA LEU A 69 3.29 2.74 -14.38
C LEU A 69 3.99 4.04 -14.76
N THR A 70 4.06 5.01 -13.87
CA THR A 70 4.58 6.34 -14.17
C THR A 70 5.63 6.82 -13.17
N SER A 71 6.55 7.67 -13.65
CA SER A 71 7.55 8.38 -12.84
C SER A 71 7.73 9.80 -13.37
N PRO A 72 8.06 10.80 -12.53
CA PRO A 72 8.14 10.71 -11.06
C PRO A 72 6.77 10.84 -10.37
N GLU A 73 5.70 11.12 -11.11
CA GLU A 73 4.36 11.34 -10.57
C GLU A 73 3.43 10.19 -10.93
N ALA A 74 2.78 9.60 -9.93
CA ALA A 74 1.67 8.69 -10.13
C ALA A 74 0.44 9.44 -10.67
N ARG A 75 -0.17 8.86 -11.69
CA ARG A 75 -1.33 9.43 -12.40
C ARG A 75 -2.62 8.69 -12.13
N ARG A 76 -2.55 7.51 -11.52
CA ARG A 76 -3.69 6.64 -11.27
C ARG A 76 -3.61 6.06 -9.87
N ASP A 77 -4.70 6.18 -9.15
CA ASP A 77 -4.89 5.73 -7.79
C ASP A 77 -6.16 4.86 -7.76
N LEU A 78 -6.07 3.65 -7.21
CA LEU A 78 -7.17 2.68 -7.23
C LEU A 78 -7.61 2.34 -5.80
N PHE A 79 -8.90 2.50 -5.55
CA PHE A 79 -9.56 2.17 -4.29
C PHE A 79 -10.41 0.92 -4.48
N ILE A 80 -10.10 -0.14 -3.78
CA ILE A 80 -10.68 -1.46 -3.99
C ILE A 80 -11.50 -1.84 -2.76
N PRO A 81 -12.82 -2.10 -2.89
CA PRO A 81 -13.62 -2.60 -1.77
C PRO A 81 -13.11 -3.98 -1.35
N THR A 82 -13.23 -4.27 -0.06
CA THR A 82 -12.86 -5.57 0.51
C THR A 82 -14.07 -6.26 1.13
N ARG A 83 -13.92 -7.51 1.55
CA ARG A 83 -14.92 -8.27 2.31
C ARG A 83 -15.04 -7.83 3.79
N SER A 84 -14.42 -6.73 4.17
CA SER A 84 -14.54 -6.13 5.50
C SER A 84 -14.85 -4.63 5.41
N ALA A 85 -14.79 -3.92 6.53
CA ALA A 85 -15.01 -2.46 6.57
C ALA A 85 -13.88 -1.65 5.91
N TRP A 86 -12.83 -2.32 5.44
CA TRP A 86 -11.65 -1.69 4.88
C TRP A 86 -11.77 -1.54 3.35
N THR A 87 -11.20 -0.45 2.84
CA THR A 87 -10.92 -0.23 1.42
C THR A 87 -9.42 -0.29 1.22
N ALA A 88 -8.95 -1.07 0.24
CA ALA A 88 -7.55 -1.09 -0.13
C ALA A 88 -7.21 0.05 -1.11
N TYR A 89 -5.97 0.53 -1.04
CA TYR A 89 -5.43 1.59 -1.87
C TYR A 89 -4.10 1.14 -2.49
N VAL A 90 -3.97 1.33 -3.79
CA VAL A 90 -2.73 1.17 -4.56
C VAL A 90 -2.66 2.24 -5.65
N GLU A 91 -1.46 2.57 -6.12
CA GLU A 91 -1.25 3.56 -7.19
C GLU A 91 -0.30 3.05 -8.28
N ASN A 92 -0.17 3.80 -9.37
CA ASN A 92 0.65 3.43 -10.51
C ASN A 92 2.09 3.99 -10.50
N GLY A 93 2.64 4.29 -9.32
CA GLY A 93 4.04 4.69 -9.22
C GLY A 93 5.00 3.60 -9.75
N TRP A 94 6.00 4.00 -10.53
CA TRP A 94 7.04 3.08 -11.04
C TRP A 94 7.75 2.29 -9.93
N GLY A 95 8.00 2.92 -8.79
CA GLY A 95 8.61 2.28 -7.62
C GLY A 95 7.65 1.43 -6.79
N GLY A 96 6.36 1.36 -7.17
CA GLY A 96 5.28 0.81 -6.36
C GLY A 96 4.44 1.91 -5.72
N THR A 97 3.47 1.47 -4.92
CA THR A 97 2.57 2.34 -4.18
C THR A 97 3.29 3.06 -3.04
N ASP A 98 3.18 4.39 -2.94
CA ASP A 98 3.45 5.14 -1.71
C ASP A 98 2.13 5.40 -0.94
N ALA A 99 1.85 4.58 0.07
CA ALA A 99 0.65 4.68 0.88
C ALA A 99 0.84 5.56 2.12
N ALA A 100 2.07 5.88 2.54
CA ALA A 100 2.32 6.57 3.80
C ALA A 100 1.62 7.93 3.88
N SER A 101 1.84 8.79 2.87
CA SER A 101 1.29 10.14 2.86
C SER A 101 -0.23 10.18 2.62
N PRO A 102 -0.77 9.46 1.61
CA PRO A 102 -2.22 9.37 1.40
C PRO A 102 -2.97 8.84 2.61
N MET A 103 -2.53 7.73 3.22
CA MET A 103 -3.26 7.11 4.33
C MET A 103 -3.28 8.00 5.57
N ARG A 104 -2.17 8.68 5.88
CA ARG A 104 -2.10 9.64 7.00
C ARG A 104 -3.07 10.81 6.80
N TYR A 105 -3.07 11.42 5.61
CA TYR A 105 -3.97 12.53 5.32
C TYR A 105 -5.43 12.08 5.37
N MET A 106 -5.75 10.98 4.68
CA MET A 106 -7.11 10.49 4.54
C MET A 106 -7.72 10.04 5.88
N ALA A 107 -6.95 9.44 6.79
CA ALA A 107 -7.45 9.11 8.13
C ALA A 107 -7.99 10.35 8.87
N ARG A 108 -7.26 11.47 8.80
CA ARG A 108 -7.67 12.73 9.44
C ARG A 108 -8.88 13.35 8.73
N THR A 109 -8.82 13.41 7.40
CA THR A 109 -9.86 14.06 6.58
C THR A 109 -11.20 13.32 6.66
N LEU A 110 -11.16 12.00 6.68
CA LEU A 110 -12.36 11.16 6.75
C LEU A 110 -12.80 10.83 8.18
N GLY A 111 -11.99 11.17 9.19
CA GLY A 111 -12.30 10.84 10.58
C GLY A 111 -12.30 9.33 10.85
N CYS A 112 -11.48 8.54 10.13
CA CYS A 112 -11.42 7.08 10.23
C CYS A 112 -10.00 6.59 10.53
N ARG A 113 -9.85 5.28 10.77
CA ARG A 113 -8.54 4.63 10.83
C ARG A 113 -8.03 4.35 9.41
N SER A 114 -6.72 4.40 9.25
CA SER A 114 -6.05 3.94 8.04
C SER A 114 -4.78 3.16 8.35
N MET A 115 -4.25 2.45 7.38
CA MET A 115 -3.03 1.67 7.52
C MET A 115 -2.16 1.76 6.28
N ARG A 116 -0.84 1.62 6.50
CA ARG A 116 0.14 1.27 5.48
C ARG A 116 0.66 -0.13 5.80
N VAL A 117 0.64 -1.00 4.80
CA VAL A 117 1.11 -2.38 4.90
C VAL A 117 2.17 -2.61 3.83
N VAL A 118 3.35 -3.04 4.24
CA VAL A 118 4.46 -3.37 3.33
C VAL A 118 4.86 -4.82 3.54
N ALA A 119 4.91 -5.58 2.45
CA ALA A 119 5.37 -6.96 2.44
C ALA A 119 6.25 -7.20 1.22
N VAL A 120 7.53 -6.87 1.37
CA VAL A 120 8.56 -7.07 0.34
C VAL A 120 9.49 -8.19 0.81
N PRO A 121 9.52 -9.34 0.13
CA PRO A 121 10.45 -10.38 0.49
C PRO A 121 11.87 -9.96 0.12
N HIS A 122 12.82 -10.31 0.97
CA HIS A 122 14.23 -10.10 0.67
C HIS A 122 14.70 -11.10 -0.39
N THR A 123 15.01 -10.62 -1.59
CA THR A 123 15.50 -11.44 -2.71
C THR A 123 16.90 -11.06 -3.18
N LEU A 124 17.48 -9.99 -2.62
CA LEU A 124 18.79 -9.48 -3.02
C LEU A 124 19.88 -10.57 -2.96
N ARG A 125 20.54 -10.77 -4.10
CA ARG A 125 21.73 -11.60 -4.26
C ARG A 125 22.75 -10.81 -5.06
N LYS A 126 23.91 -10.53 -4.46
CA LYS A 126 24.87 -9.55 -5.00
C LYS A 126 24.15 -8.20 -5.19
N ASP A 127 24.03 -7.71 -6.42
CA ASP A 127 23.47 -6.41 -6.76
C ASP A 127 22.12 -6.53 -7.50
N THR A 128 21.46 -7.69 -7.43
CA THR A 128 20.18 -7.95 -8.12
C THR A 128 19.15 -8.52 -7.15
N GLY A 129 17.93 -8.01 -7.19
CA GLY A 129 16.85 -8.39 -6.28
C GLY A 129 16.41 -7.23 -5.38
N ARG A 130 15.40 -7.49 -4.53
CA ARG A 130 14.81 -6.49 -3.63
C ARG A 130 15.45 -6.54 -2.25
N TYR A 131 15.63 -5.35 -1.68
CA TYR A 131 15.71 -5.21 -0.23
C TYR A 131 14.37 -5.60 0.39
N GLY A 132 14.41 -6.35 1.50
CA GLY A 132 13.21 -6.86 2.13
C GLY A 132 12.65 -5.89 3.16
N ALA A 133 11.34 -5.87 3.30
CA ALA A 133 10.63 -5.05 4.27
C ALA A 133 9.33 -5.73 4.71
N MET A 134 9.08 -5.72 6.02
CA MET A 134 7.79 -6.00 6.63
C MET A 134 7.42 -4.78 7.45
N MET A 135 6.30 -4.14 7.15
CA MET A 135 5.86 -2.94 7.87
C MET A 135 4.35 -2.95 8.08
N LEU A 136 3.94 -2.53 9.28
CA LEU A 136 2.59 -2.18 9.63
C LEU A 136 2.63 -0.81 10.28
N GLU A 137 2.01 0.17 9.64
CA GLU A 137 1.73 1.47 10.25
C GLU A 137 0.22 1.66 10.34
N VAL A 138 -0.28 2.00 11.52
CA VAL A 138 -1.68 2.33 11.79
C VAL A 138 -1.77 3.82 12.09
N TYR A 139 -2.69 4.50 11.41
CA TYR A 139 -2.95 5.91 11.57
C TYR A 139 -4.38 6.13 12.09
N GLY A 140 -4.53 7.15 12.94
CA GLY A 140 -5.81 7.56 13.50
C GLY A 140 -6.31 8.89 12.93
N PRO A 141 -7.56 9.28 13.25
CA PRO A 141 -8.12 10.55 12.81
C PRO A 141 -7.58 11.76 13.57
N HIS A 142 -6.95 11.54 14.73
CA HIS A 142 -6.46 12.58 15.62
C HIS A 142 -4.94 12.67 15.60
N GLN A 143 -4.42 13.87 15.90
CA GLN A 143 -2.99 14.04 16.09
C GLN A 143 -2.49 13.27 17.32
N THR A 144 -1.29 12.72 17.19
CA THR A 144 -0.53 12.01 18.24
C THR A 144 0.81 12.70 18.45
N ALA A 145 1.66 12.15 19.32
CA ALA A 145 3.03 12.65 19.50
C ALA A 145 3.86 12.61 18.20
N TRP A 146 3.50 11.74 17.25
CA TRP A 146 4.11 11.70 15.93
C TRP A 146 3.03 11.70 14.84
N LEU A 147 2.74 12.90 14.32
CA LEU A 147 1.70 13.14 13.31
C LEU A 147 0.34 12.61 13.77
N ASN A 148 -0.16 11.54 13.17
CA ASN A 148 -1.35 10.79 13.57
C ASN A 148 -1.07 9.28 13.65
N CYS A 149 0.19 8.89 13.83
CA CYS A 149 0.60 7.50 13.98
C CYS A 149 0.11 6.96 15.32
N VAL A 150 -0.64 5.86 15.27
CA VAL A 150 -1.17 5.13 16.44
C VAL A 150 -0.22 4.00 16.82
N ARG A 151 0.19 3.18 15.85
CA ARG A 151 1.11 2.06 16.06
C ARG A 151 1.95 1.85 14.81
N VAL A 152 3.24 1.64 14.99
CA VAL A 152 4.18 1.32 13.92
C VAL A 152 5.03 0.14 14.37
N VAL A 153 5.19 -0.84 13.50
CA VAL A 153 6.16 -1.94 13.63
C VAL A 153 6.76 -2.19 12.25
N SER A 154 8.08 -2.14 12.14
CA SER A 154 8.79 -2.43 10.90
C SER A 154 10.03 -3.27 11.15
N ALA A 155 10.33 -4.16 10.21
CA ALA A 155 11.65 -4.75 10.04
C ALA A 155 12.00 -4.61 8.55
N ALA A 156 13.00 -3.80 8.24
CA ALA A 156 13.30 -3.46 6.85
C ALA A 156 14.79 -3.30 6.57
N ASN A 157 15.14 -3.45 5.30
CA ASN A 157 16.43 -3.11 4.73
C ASN A 157 16.18 -2.14 3.57
N ASP A 158 16.96 -1.07 3.50
CA ASP A 158 16.85 0.03 2.53
C ASP A 158 18.17 0.31 1.79
N GLY A 159 19.08 -0.67 1.73
CA GLY A 159 20.43 -0.47 1.20
C GLY A 159 21.54 -0.50 2.25
N GLY A 160 21.19 -0.81 3.50
CA GLY A 160 22.12 -0.87 4.62
C GLY A 160 21.91 -2.12 5.51
N PRO A 161 22.22 -2.02 6.81
CA PRO A 161 21.85 -3.07 7.76
C PRO A 161 20.32 -3.15 7.90
N TRP A 162 19.81 -4.32 8.30
CA TRP A 162 18.41 -4.42 8.70
C TRP A 162 18.15 -3.55 9.93
N VAL A 163 17.07 -2.79 9.89
CA VAL A 163 16.58 -1.94 10.99
C VAL A 163 15.23 -2.46 11.45
N PHE A 164 14.99 -2.40 12.77
CA PHE A 164 13.69 -2.67 13.37
C PHE A 164 13.25 -1.46 14.17
N ASP A 165 12.10 -0.89 13.80
CA ASP A 165 11.52 0.27 14.45
C ASP A 165 10.12 -0.07 14.97
N GLN A 166 9.77 0.54 16.10
CA GLN A 166 8.41 0.52 16.60
C GLN A 166 8.06 1.84 17.29
N PHE A 167 6.79 2.22 17.23
CA PHE A 167 6.27 3.43 17.87
C PHE A 167 4.82 3.23 18.30
N GLY A 168 4.40 3.89 19.37
CA GLY A 168 3.03 3.79 19.91
C GLY A 168 2.81 2.56 20.80
N GLU A 169 1.67 2.52 21.49
CA GLU A 169 1.30 1.42 22.38
C GLU A 169 1.07 0.12 21.57
N PRO A 170 1.72 -0.99 21.92
CA PRO A 170 1.48 -2.26 21.25
C PRO A 170 0.04 -2.75 21.40
N PHE A 171 -0.50 -3.37 20.35
CA PHE A 171 -1.80 -4.03 20.46
C PHE A 171 -1.70 -5.32 21.31
N PRO A 172 -2.80 -5.75 21.96
CA PRO A 172 -2.80 -6.92 22.84
C PRO A 172 -2.44 -8.26 22.16
N PHE A 173 -2.56 -8.33 20.83
CA PHE A 173 -2.24 -9.53 20.05
C PHE A 173 -0.79 -9.55 19.54
N GLU A 174 -0.01 -8.49 19.78
CA GLU A 174 1.38 -8.43 19.32
C GLU A 174 2.28 -9.38 20.12
N LYS A 175 3.14 -10.12 19.42
CA LYS A 175 4.13 -11.06 19.97
C LYS A 175 5.41 -10.31 20.35
N LEU A 176 5.37 -9.56 21.45
CA LEU A 176 6.45 -8.65 21.86
C LEU A 176 7.78 -9.36 22.14
N GLU A 177 7.75 -10.62 22.56
CA GLU A 177 8.96 -11.42 22.80
C GLU A 177 9.75 -11.60 21.50
N GLN A 178 9.06 -11.74 20.37
CA GLN A 178 9.69 -11.91 19.06
C GLN A 178 10.47 -10.66 18.64
N TYR A 179 10.08 -9.46 19.13
CA TYR A 179 10.79 -8.21 18.84
C TYR A 179 12.22 -8.18 19.40
N GLN A 180 12.56 -9.11 20.29
CA GLN A 180 13.91 -9.28 20.85
C GLN A 180 14.75 -10.32 20.11
N ALA A 181 14.27 -10.88 18.99
CA ALA A 181 15.01 -11.86 18.21
C ALA A 181 16.41 -11.33 17.81
N ARG A 182 17.39 -12.24 17.80
CA ARG A 182 18.81 -11.90 17.53
C ARG A 182 19.00 -11.25 16.16
N ARG A 183 18.32 -11.77 15.14
CA ARG A 183 18.35 -11.21 13.78
C ARG A 183 17.20 -10.23 13.63
N VAL A 184 17.52 -9.02 13.20
CA VAL A 184 16.54 -7.93 13.05
C VAL A 184 15.39 -8.32 12.12
N ARG A 185 15.68 -8.96 10.99
CA ARG A 185 14.67 -9.44 10.04
C ARG A 185 13.70 -10.48 10.64
N ASP A 186 14.09 -11.16 11.71
CA ASP A 186 13.27 -12.19 12.36
C ASP A 186 12.38 -11.55 13.46
N ARG A 187 12.52 -10.23 13.73
CA ARG A 187 11.74 -9.51 14.75
C ARG A 187 10.31 -9.19 14.29
N PHE A 188 10.11 -8.96 13.00
CA PHE A 188 8.76 -8.81 12.43
C PHE A 188 8.68 -9.56 11.11
N THR A 189 7.98 -10.69 11.13
CA THR A 189 7.93 -11.64 10.01
C THR A 189 6.64 -11.52 9.22
N PHE A 190 6.61 -12.09 8.02
CA PHE A 190 5.42 -12.10 7.19
C PHE A 190 4.22 -12.81 7.85
N ASP A 191 4.46 -13.90 8.60
CA ASP A 191 3.39 -14.59 9.32
C ASP A 191 2.82 -13.76 10.46
N MET A 192 3.67 -13.02 11.19
CA MET A 192 3.21 -12.07 12.20
C MET A 192 2.40 -10.94 11.57
N LEU A 193 2.85 -10.40 10.43
CA LEU A 193 2.12 -9.36 9.70
C LEU A 193 0.71 -9.87 9.33
N LYS A 194 0.59 -11.06 8.74
CA LYS A 194 -0.71 -11.68 8.42
C LYS A 194 -1.59 -11.85 9.66
N GLU A 195 -1.04 -12.35 10.74
CA GLU A 195 -1.76 -12.57 12.01
C GLU A 195 -2.27 -11.25 12.59
N TYR A 196 -1.43 -10.22 12.65
CA TYR A 196 -1.79 -8.90 13.15
C TYR A 196 -2.88 -8.26 12.28
N LEU A 197 -2.75 -8.36 10.96
CA LEU A 197 -3.75 -7.85 10.02
C LEU A 197 -5.10 -8.55 10.19
N ARG A 198 -5.12 -9.87 10.44
CA ARG A 198 -6.36 -10.60 10.73
C ARG A 198 -7.05 -10.09 12.00
N HIS A 199 -6.29 -9.80 13.06
CA HIS A 199 -6.85 -9.17 14.26
C HIS A 199 -7.41 -7.76 13.99
N LEU A 200 -6.89 -7.07 12.97
CA LEU A 200 -7.38 -5.76 12.51
C LEU A 200 -8.49 -5.86 11.45
N GLY A 201 -8.96 -7.08 11.10
CA GLY A 201 -10.04 -7.30 10.13
C GLY A 201 -9.59 -7.25 8.66
N LEU A 202 -8.31 -7.45 8.38
CA LEU A 202 -7.72 -7.45 7.05
C LEU A 202 -7.22 -8.85 6.66
N SER A 203 -7.26 -9.18 5.37
CA SER A 203 -6.63 -10.36 4.78
C SER A 203 -6.05 -10.05 3.41
N PRO A 204 -5.08 -9.12 3.32
CA PRO A 204 -4.71 -8.47 2.06
C PRO A 204 -3.85 -9.32 1.12
N PHE A 205 -3.51 -10.54 1.55
CA PHE A 205 -2.75 -11.47 0.72
C PHE A 205 -3.61 -12.61 0.18
N GLU A 206 -4.91 -12.62 0.50
CA GLU A 206 -5.90 -13.53 -0.05
C GLU A 206 -6.66 -12.81 -1.18
N GLU A 207 -6.73 -13.41 -2.37
CA GLU A 207 -7.38 -12.76 -3.53
C GLU A 207 -8.88 -12.54 -3.29
N ASP A 208 -9.55 -13.51 -2.64
CA ASP A 208 -10.98 -13.45 -2.35
C ASP A 208 -11.35 -12.36 -1.33
N PHE A 209 -10.39 -11.75 -0.65
CA PHE A 209 -10.61 -10.62 0.23
C PHE A 209 -11.08 -9.36 -0.52
N TYR A 210 -10.77 -9.24 -1.81
CA TYR A 210 -11.03 -8.05 -2.61
C TYR A 210 -12.27 -8.21 -3.49
N LEU A 211 -12.88 -7.09 -3.88
CA LEU A 211 -13.98 -7.01 -4.86
C LEU A 211 -15.12 -7.99 -4.55
N PRO A 212 -15.78 -7.86 -3.39
CA PRO A 212 -17.00 -8.62 -3.13
C PRO A 212 -18.05 -8.35 -4.23
N GLU A 213 -18.89 -9.34 -4.49
CA GLU A 213 -19.91 -9.28 -5.54
C GLU A 213 -20.76 -8.01 -5.42
N GLY A 214 -20.92 -7.30 -6.54
CA GLY A 214 -21.71 -6.06 -6.61
C GLY A 214 -20.98 -4.79 -6.14
N ALA A 215 -19.73 -4.87 -5.69
CA ALA A 215 -18.94 -3.70 -5.27
C ALA A 215 -17.80 -3.41 -6.28
N PRO A 216 -17.88 -2.34 -7.09
CA PRO A 216 -16.80 -1.98 -8.00
C PRO A 216 -15.62 -1.35 -7.24
N ALA A 217 -14.41 -1.48 -7.81
CA ALA A 217 -13.30 -0.60 -7.46
C ALA A 217 -13.54 0.79 -8.04
N TRP A 218 -12.78 1.77 -7.55
CA TRP A 218 -12.85 3.16 -8.00
C TRP A 218 -11.46 3.64 -8.39
N LEU A 219 -11.31 4.02 -9.65
CA LEU A 219 -10.09 4.61 -10.17
C LEU A 219 -10.21 6.13 -10.09
N VAL A 220 -9.20 6.76 -9.51
CA VAL A 220 -8.96 8.20 -9.59
C VAL A 220 -7.81 8.43 -10.58
N GLU A 221 -8.07 9.20 -11.64
CA GLU A 221 -7.14 9.42 -12.75
C GLU A 221 -6.84 10.91 -12.91
N LYS A 222 -5.56 11.24 -13.07
CA LYS A 222 -5.04 12.60 -13.21
C LYS A 222 -4.69 12.84 -14.68
N THR A 223 -5.36 13.78 -15.34
CA THR A 223 -5.20 14.09 -16.78
C THR A 223 -4.81 15.54 -16.97
N GLY A 224 -3.85 15.82 -17.87
CA GLY A 224 -3.31 17.16 -18.09
C GLY A 224 -1.78 17.16 -18.16
N PRO A 225 -1.13 18.33 -18.06
CA PRO A 225 0.32 18.45 -18.21
C PRO A 225 1.10 17.49 -17.32
N VAL A 226 2.25 17.03 -17.83
CA VAL A 226 3.21 16.18 -17.12
C VAL A 226 4.55 16.89 -17.02
N LEU A 227 5.37 16.48 -16.05
CA LEU A 227 6.73 17.00 -15.94
C LEU A 227 7.58 16.60 -17.17
N PRO A 228 8.58 17.38 -17.57
CA PRO A 228 9.47 17.02 -18.67
C PRO A 228 10.21 15.68 -18.47
N SER A 229 10.41 15.27 -17.22
CA SER A 229 11.01 13.99 -16.83
C SER A 229 10.02 12.83 -16.81
N HIS A 230 8.77 13.04 -17.21
CA HIS A 230 7.74 12.01 -17.17
C HIS A 230 8.12 10.80 -18.02
N LYS A 231 7.98 9.62 -17.44
CA LYS A 231 8.21 8.34 -18.10
C LYS A 231 7.10 7.37 -17.75
N GLU A 232 6.69 6.63 -18.76
CA GLU A 232 5.77 5.50 -18.62
C GLU A 232 6.54 4.20 -18.72
N TYR A 233 6.05 3.19 -18.02
CA TYR A 233 6.64 1.89 -18.02
C TYR A 233 5.59 0.78 -17.96
N THR A 234 5.91 -0.33 -18.60
CA THR A 234 5.17 -1.57 -18.43
C THR A 234 5.46 -2.19 -17.06
N LEU A 235 4.56 -3.05 -16.58
CA LEU A 235 4.79 -3.83 -15.37
C LEU A 235 6.05 -4.71 -15.51
N ALA A 236 6.30 -5.28 -16.70
CA ALA A 236 7.48 -6.09 -16.97
C ALA A 236 8.78 -5.29 -16.77
N GLN A 237 8.86 -4.08 -17.32
CA GLN A 237 10.02 -3.20 -17.14
C GLN A 237 10.25 -2.86 -15.66
N ALA A 238 9.18 -2.62 -14.88
CA ALA A 238 9.32 -2.30 -13.45
C ALA A 238 9.90 -3.47 -12.67
N ARG A 239 9.50 -4.68 -13.06
CA ARG A 239 9.95 -5.92 -12.45
C ARG A 239 11.39 -6.28 -12.78
N GLU A 240 11.94 -5.80 -13.89
CA GLU A 240 13.38 -5.97 -14.21
C GLU A 240 14.29 -5.24 -13.21
N GLN A 241 13.77 -4.25 -12.47
CA GLN A 241 14.50 -3.52 -11.44
C GLN A 241 14.28 -4.06 -10.02
N LEU A 242 13.47 -5.13 -9.86
CA LEU A 242 13.19 -5.79 -8.59
C LEU A 242 14.15 -6.96 -8.32
#